data_AF-A0A6P0M8K9-F1
#
_entry.id   AF-A0A6P0M8K9-F1
#
_cell.length_a   1.000
_cell.length_b   1.000
_cell.length_c   1.000
_cell.angle_alpha   90.00
_cell.angle_beta   90.00
_cell.angle_gamma   90.00
#
_symmetry.space_group_name_H-M   'P 1'
#
loop_
_entity.id
_entity.type
_entity.pdbx_description
1 polymer ?
#
loop_
_entity_poly.entity_id
_entity_poly.type
_entity_poly.pdbx_seq_one_letter_code
_entity_poly.pdbx_strand_id
1 'polypeptide(L)' 'MTTAKRNYPTRVNLTFKGKEAQVVLDQIRTIDKSRLINKLGKLPEEIGNQVLDTLVEMFSRD' A
#
# COMPACT_ATOMS: atom_id res chain seq x y z
N MET A 1 -4.52 3.69 -1.59
CA MET A 1 -5.28 2.93 -0.57
C MET A 1 -6.74 2.90 -1.00
N THR A 2 -7.40 1.75 -0.84
CA THR A 2 -8.84 1.62 -1.08
C THR A 2 -9.51 1.06 0.17
N THR A 3 -10.74 1.49 0.45
CA THR A 3 -11.61 0.87 1.48
C THR A 3 -12.39 -0.31 0.90
N ALA A 4 -12.44 -0.46 -0.43
CA ALA A 4 -13.03 -1.62 -1.07
C ALA A 4 -12.07 -2.81 -0.94
N LYS A 5 -12.38 -3.73 -0.02
CA LYS A 5 -11.59 -4.94 0.20
C LYS A 5 -11.73 -5.88 -1.00
N ARG A 6 -10.59 -6.36 -1.50
CA ARG A 6 -10.50 -7.47 -2.45
C ARG A 6 -9.45 -8.46 -1.98
N ASN A 7 -9.69 -9.75 -2.23
CA ASN A 7 -8.77 -10.80 -1.85
C ASN A 7 -7.73 -11.02 -2.96
N TYR A 8 -6.78 -10.10 -3.09
CA TYR A 8 -5.64 -10.25 -3.98
C TYR A 8 -4.36 -10.42 -3.15
N PRO A 9 -3.43 -11.30 -3.57
CA PRO A 9 -2.19 -11.56 -2.84
C PRO A 9 -1.30 -10.31 -2.73
N THR A 10 -1.44 -9.36 -3.67
CA THR A 10 -0.67 -8.11 -3.73
C THR A 10 -1.22 -7.00 -2.82
N ARG A 11 -2.22 -7.28 -1.96
CA ARG A 11 -2.91 -6.28 -1.13
C ARG A 11 -2.55 -6.46 0.33
N VAL A 12 -2.01 -5.41 0.95
CA VAL A 12 -1.68 -5.41 2.39
C VAL A 12 -2.80 -4.70 3.16
N ASN A 13 -3.40 -5.39 4.12
CA ASN A 13 -4.47 -4.84 4.95
C ASN A 13 -3.90 -3.87 5.99
N LEU A 14 -4.63 -2.78 6.27
CA LEU A 14 -4.30 -1.88 7.38
C LEU A 14 -5.55 -1.15 7.89
N THR A 15 -5.47 -0.69 9.13
CA THR A 15 -6.42 0.29 9.68
C THR A 15 -5.81 1.67 9.58
N PHE A 16 -6.43 2.56 8.80
CA PHE A 16 -5.99 3.94 8.64
C PHE A 16 -7.11 4.90 9.04
N LYS A 17 -6.82 5.78 10.01
CA LYS A 17 -7.80 6.75 10.57
C LYS A 17 -9.13 6.09 10.98
N GLY A 18 -9.04 4.96 11.66
CA GLY A 18 -10.22 4.22 12.17
C GLY A 18 -11.00 3.46 11.09
N LYS A 19 -10.50 3.36 9.86
CA LYS A 19 -11.12 2.62 8.78
C LYS A 19 -10.24 1.47 8.33
N GLU A 20 -10.85 0.30 8.18
CA GLU A 20 -10.20 -0.81 7.50
C GLU A 20 -10.00 -0.47 6.03
N ALA A 21 -8.79 -0.73 5.54
CA ALA A 21 -8.40 -0.39 4.18
C ALA A 21 -7.31 -1.35 3.68
N GLN A 22 -6.92 -1.16 2.42
CA GLN A 22 -5.85 -1.92 1.78
C GLN A 22 -4.85 -1.00 1.07
N VAL A 23 -3.56 -1.28 1.25
CA VAL A 23 -2.49 -0.83 0.35
C VAL A 23 -2.59 -1.63 -0.93
N VAL A 24 -2.48 -0.94 -2.06
CA VAL A 24 -2.72 -1.49 -3.38
C VAL A 24 -1.41 -1.49 -4.16
N LEU A 25 -0.68 -2.60 -4.12
CA LEU A 25 0.66 -2.69 -4.72
C LEU A 25 0.59 -2.94 -6.23
N ASP A 26 -0.49 -3.55 -6.73
CA ASP A 26 -0.70 -3.77 -8.17
C ASP A 26 -1.08 -2.48 -8.95
N GLN A 27 -1.34 -1.36 -8.27
CA GLN A 27 -1.65 -0.06 -8.91
C GLN A 27 -0.55 0.98 -8.67
N ILE A 28 0.70 0.54 -8.56
CA ILE A 28 1.85 1.45 -8.50
C ILE A 28 1.88 2.30 -9.76
N ARG A 29 2.06 3.61 -9.57
CA ARG A 29 2.13 4.60 -10.64
C ARG A 29 3.09 5.72 -10.25
N THR A 30 3.71 6.33 -11.24
CA THR A 30 4.46 7.56 -11.07
C THR A 30 3.50 8.76 -11.01
N ILE A 31 3.83 9.75 -10.16
CA ILE A 31 3.11 11.02 -10.06
C ILE A 31 4.12 12.15 -9.87
N ASP A 32 3.81 13.32 -10.40
CA ASP A 32 4.59 14.54 -10.16
C ASP A 32 4.38 15.07 -8.73
N LYS A 33 5.41 15.71 -8.15
CA LYS A 33 5.39 16.24 -6.79
C LYS A 33 4.32 17.32 -6.59
N SER A 34 3.99 18.11 -7.62
CA SER A 34 2.91 19.11 -7.55
C SER A 34 1.53 18.49 -7.34
N ARG A 35 1.34 17.20 -7.66
CA ARG A 35 0.07 16.49 -7.44
C ARG A 35 -0.10 16.01 -6.00
N LEU A 36 0.94 16.11 -5.16
CA LEU A 36 0.87 15.80 -3.74
C LEU A 36 0.33 17.02 -2.98
N ILE A 37 -0.95 16.96 -2.61
CA ILE A 37 -1.63 18.10 -1.98
C ILE A 37 -1.37 18.15 -0.47
N ASN A 38 -1.39 16.99 0.23
CA ASN A 38 -1.26 16.93 1.69
C ASN A 38 -0.64 15.62 2.18
N LYS A 39 0.13 15.68 3.28
CA LYS A 39 0.63 14.49 4.00
C LYS A 39 -0.42 14.00 4.99
N LEU A 40 -0.97 12.80 4.76
CA LEU A 40 -2.07 12.26 5.58
C LEU A 40 -1.61 11.47 6.81
N GLY A 41 -0.33 11.06 6.86
CA GLY A 41 0.23 10.26 7.95
C GLY A 41 1.52 9.53 7.54
N LYS A 42 1.95 8.59 8.39
CA LYS A 42 3.02 7.62 8.13
C LYS A 42 2.44 6.22 8.34
N LEU A 43 2.89 5.25 7.55
CA LEU A 43 2.56 3.84 7.79
C LEU A 43 3.23 3.37 9.08
N PRO A 44 2.58 2.50 9.88
CA PRO A 44 3.26 1.73 10.92
C PRO A 44 4.40 0.92 10.31
N GLU A 45 5.47 0.73 11.07
CA GLU A 45 6.68 0.03 10.59
C GLU A 45 6.38 -1.41 10.18
N GLU A 46 5.59 -2.13 10.96
CA GLU A 46 5.14 -3.49 10.66
C GLU A 46 4.44 -3.59 9.29
N ILE A 47 3.53 -2.67 9.00
CA ILE A 47 2.83 -2.62 7.70
C ILE A 47 3.80 -2.22 6.58
N GLY A 48 4.78 -1.35 6.89
CA GLY A 48 5.85 -1.00 5.97
C GLY A 48 6.67 -2.21 5.54
N ASN A 49 7.04 -3.06 6.49
CA ASN A 49 7.77 -4.30 6.23
C ASN A 49 6.94 -5.27 5.39
N GLN A 50 5.66 -5.48 5.73
CA GLN A 50 4.75 -6.31 4.92
C GLN A 50 4.64 -5.82 3.48
N VAL A 51 4.56 -4.50 3.27
CA VAL A 51 4.55 -3.90 1.93
C VAL A 51 5.85 -4.21 1.19
N LEU A 52 7.00 -4.10 1.84
CA LEU A 52 8.30 -4.42 1.23
C LEU A 52 8.39 -5.90 0.86
N ASP A 53 7.98 -6.80 1.77
CA ASP A 53 8.02 -8.24 1.54
C ASP A 53 7.14 -8.63 0.35
N THR A 54 5.91 -8.11 0.27
CA THR A 54 5.03 -8.36 -0.88
C THR A 54 5.59 -7.78 -2.18
N LEU A 55 6.25 -6.62 -2.13
CA LEU A 55 6.92 -6.07 -3.33
C LEU A 55 8.08 -6.97 -3.78
N VAL A 56 8.88 -7.48 -2.85
CA VAL A 56 9.94 -8.44 -3.16
C VAL A 56 9.35 -9.69 -3.80
N GLU A 57 8.30 -10.27 -3.22
CA GLU A 57 7.60 -11.43 -3.80
C GLU A 57 7.06 -11.14 -5.21
N MET A 58 6.45 -9.97 -5.43
CA MET A 58 5.90 -9.58 -6.74
C MET A 58 6.96 -9.44 -7.84
N PHE A 59 8.18 -9.05 -7.50
CA PHE A 59 9.25 -8.76 -8.47
C PHE A 59 10.40 -9.77 -8.45
N SER A 60 10.39 -10.74 -7.53
CA SER A 60 11.33 -11.84 -7.55
C SER A 60 11.06 -12.70 -8.77
N ARG A 61 12.08 -12.86 -9.63
CA ARG A 61 12.05 -13.85 -10.70
C ARG A 61 12.52 -15.17 -10.11
N ASP A 62 11.78 -16.23 -10.40
CA ASP A 62 12.35 -17.59 -10.44
C ASP A 62 13.31 -17.73 -11.64
#